data_AF-A0A1V6N2T4-F1
#
_entry.id   AF-A0A1V6N2T4-F1
#
_cell.length_a   1.000
_cell.length_b   1.000
_cell.length_c   1.000
_cell.angle_alpha   90.00
_cell.angle_beta   90.00
_cell.angle_gamma   90.00
#
_symmetry.space_group_name_H-M   'P 1'
#
loop_
_entity.id
_entity.type
_entity.pdbx_description
1 polymer ?
#
loop_
_entity_poly.entity_id
_entity_poly.type
_entity_poly.pdbx_seq_one_letter_code
_entity_poly.pdbx_strand_id
1 'polypeptide(L)'
;MVSDKDLFDGMSEDNKNRYKKDTINRYGKRSFKKADKKLKKMNPAEWENYQSNLNNLIQEIANSMDKNEYNSKKIQKLIFKHFKLVGTLNPTNKESYIELANLYCEHEDFIVFFDNYHKGLAEFMSKAMIYFANNDSRN
;
A
#
# COMPACT_ATOMS: atom_id res chain seq x y z
N MET A 1 -14.42 -23.48 3.52
CA MET A 1 -13.83 -22.20 3.09
C MET A 1 -12.88 -22.53 1.96
N VAL A 2 -13.09 -21.98 0.77
CA VAL A 2 -12.16 -22.11 -0.34
C VAL A 2 -11.00 -21.16 -0.04
N SER A 3 -9.77 -21.66 -0.05
CA SER A 3 -8.61 -20.80 0.17
C SER A 3 -8.37 -19.96 -1.08
N ASP A 4 -7.88 -18.72 -0.96
CA ASP A 4 -7.58 -17.87 -2.13
C ASP A 4 -6.68 -18.59 -3.14
N LYS A 5 -5.82 -19.49 -2.66
CA LYS A 5 -4.92 -20.32 -3.46
C LYS A 5 -5.67 -21.22 -4.46
N ASP A 6 -6.85 -21.71 -4.11
CA ASP A 6 -7.70 -22.55 -4.97
C ASP A 6 -8.50 -21.71 -5.98
N LEU A 7 -8.66 -20.40 -5.74
CA LEU A 7 -9.36 -19.49 -6.66
C LEU A 7 -8.45 -19.02 -7.82
N PHE A 8 -7.14 -18.93 -7.56
CA PHE A 8 -6.12 -18.51 -8.54
C PHE A 8 -5.71 -19.63 -9.50
N ASP A 9 -5.95 -20.89 -9.16
CA ASP A 9 -5.59 -22.05 -9.98
C ASP A 9 -6.64 -22.24 -11.09
N GLY A 10 -6.33 -21.72 -12.28
CA GLY A 10 -7.21 -21.79 -13.47
C GLY A 10 -7.65 -20.44 -14.05
N MET A 11 -7.29 -19.30 -13.44
CA MET A 11 -7.58 -17.98 -14.02
C MET A 11 -6.54 -17.59 -15.07
N SER A 12 -6.99 -17.01 -16.20
CA SER A 12 -6.09 -16.34 -17.14
C SER A 12 -5.38 -15.15 -16.47
N GLU A 13 -4.24 -14.73 -16.99
CA GLU A 13 -3.45 -13.66 -16.40
C GLU A 13 -4.22 -12.34 -16.29
N ASP A 14 -5.09 -12.04 -17.26
CA ASP A 14 -6.01 -10.89 -17.24
C ASP A 14 -7.03 -10.98 -16.09
N ASN A 15 -7.55 -12.18 -15.83
CA ASN A 15 -8.50 -12.42 -14.74
C ASN A 15 -7.81 -12.32 -13.38
N LYS A 16 -6.56 -12.78 -13.25
CA LYS A 16 -5.75 -12.57 -12.03
C LYS A 16 -5.47 -11.09 -11.79
N ASN A 17 -5.11 -10.35 -12.84
CA ASN A 17 -4.88 -8.90 -12.75
C ASN A 17 -6.15 -8.14 -12.37
N ARG A 18 -7.30 -8.53 -12.93
CA ARG A 18 -8.59 -7.94 -12.59
C ARG A 18 -9.03 -8.28 -11.17
N TYR A 19 -8.87 -9.52 -10.73
CA TYR A 19 -9.13 -9.93 -9.35
C TYR A 19 -8.24 -9.18 -8.36
N LYS A 20 -6.93 -9.08 -8.65
CA LYS A 20 -6.01 -8.23 -7.88
C LYS A 20 -6.50 -6.79 -7.84
N LYS A 21 -6.80 -6.17 -8.99
CA LYS A 21 -7.30 -4.78 -9.07
C LYS A 21 -8.59 -4.59 -8.25
N ASP A 22 -9.53 -5.53 -8.32
CA ASP A 22 -10.81 -5.47 -7.60
C ASP A 22 -10.65 -5.71 -6.10
N THR A 23 -9.73 -6.58 -5.70
CA THR A 23 -9.36 -6.84 -4.30
C THR A 23 -8.65 -5.61 -3.73
N ILE A 24 -7.66 -5.08 -4.44
CA ILE A 24 -6.95 -3.83 -4.10
C ILE A 24 -7.93 -2.66 -3.97
N ASN A 25 -8.88 -2.55 -4.90
CA ASN A 25 -9.88 -1.50 -4.88
C ASN A 25 -10.84 -1.63 -3.69
N ARG A 26 -11.32 -2.86 -3.41
CA ARG A 26 -12.20 -3.14 -2.27
C ARG A 26 -11.52 -2.91 -0.92
N TYR A 27 -10.29 -3.40 -0.75
CA TYR A 27 -9.53 -3.24 0.49
C TYR A 27 -9.10 -1.79 0.69
N GLY A 28 -8.54 -1.13 -0.33
CA GLY A 28 -8.24 0.30 -0.28
C GLY A 28 -9.46 1.12 0.11
N LYS A 29 -10.61 0.91 -0.56
CA LYS A 29 -11.84 1.63 -0.23
C LYS A 29 -12.34 1.38 1.20
N ARG A 30 -12.16 0.18 1.77
CA ARG A 30 -12.53 -0.14 3.17
C ARG A 30 -11.58 0.52 4.17
N SER A 31 -10.28 0.42 3.94
CA SER A 31 -9.23 1.05 4.75
C SER A 31 -9.36 2.58 4.78
N PHE A 32 -9.73 3.17 3.63
CA PHE A 32 -10.00 4.59 3.48
C PHE A 32 -11.45 4.99 3.83
N LYS A 33 -12.37 4.06 4.13
CA LYS A 33 -13.78 4.40 4.40
C LYS A 33 -13.96 5.20 5.69
N LYS A 34 -13.02 5.06 6.64
CA LYS A 34 -12.91 5.93 7.83
C LYS A 34 -12.16 7.23 7.54
N ALA A 35 -11.35 7.27 6.48
CA ALA A 35 -10.59 8.43 6.08
C ALA A 35 -11.47 9.42 5.29
N ASP A 36 -11.78 10.51 5.97
CA ASP A 36 -11.74 11.87 5.41
C ASP A 36 -12.84 12.37 4.46
N LYS A 37 -13.08 13.68 4.59
CA LYS A 37 -13.97 14.48 3.74
C LYS A 37 -13.47 14.59 2.31
N LYS A 38 -12.17 14.40 2.05
CA LYS A 38 -11.56 14.56 0.71
C LYS A 38 -11.81 13.36 -0.20
N LEU A 39 -11.79 12.13 0.33
CA LEU A 39 -12.23 10.92 -0.39
C LEU A 39 -13.69 11.02 -0.85
N LYS A 40 -14.55 11.63 -0.03
CA LYS A 40 -15.96 11.88 -0.39
C LYS A 40 -16.14 12.90 -1.52
N LYS A 41 -15.12 13.71 -1.82
CA LYS A 41 -15.13 14.76 -2.85
C LYS A 41 -14.41 14.37 -4.13
N MET A 42 -13.60 13.30 -4.10
CA MET A 42 -12.94 12.80 -5.30
C MET A 42 -13.97 12.26 -6.29
N ASN A 43 -13.84 12.67 -7.55
CA ASN A 43 -14.61 12.07 -8.63
C ASN A 43 -14.03 10.69 -9.00
N PRO A 44 -14.77 9.87 -9.77
CA PRO A 44 -14.32 8.52 -10.13
C PRO A 44 -12.95 8.45 -10.83
N ALA A 45 -12.62 9.44 -11.67
CA ALA A 45 -11.35 9.46 -12.40
C ALA A 45 -10.17 9.83 -11.48
N GLU A 46 -10.35 10.76 -10.55
CA GLU A 46 -9.35 11.08 -9.53
C GLU A 46 -9.07 9.88 -8.63
N TRP A 47 -10.13 9.16 -8.24
CA TRP A 47 -10.01 7.94 -7.46
C TRP A 47 -9.25 6.84 -8.23
N GLU A 48 -9.60 6.61 -9.49
CA GLU A 48 -8.90 5.63 -10.32
C GLU A 48 -7.41 5.98 -10.50
N ASN A 49 -7.10 7.26 -10.75
CA ASN A 49 -5.72 7.71 -10.87
C ASN A 49 -4.95 7.53 -9.55
N TYR A 50 -5.56 7.87 -8.41
CA TYR A 50 -4.95 7.65 -7.09
C TYR A 50 -4.61 6.17 -6.87
N GLN A 51 -5.55 5.27 -7.17
CA GLN A 51 -5.36 3.84 -7.02
C GLN A 51 -4.29 3.28 -7.95
N SER A 52 -4.26 3.73 -9.20
CA SER A 52 -3.24 3.34 -10.16
C SER A 52 -1.84 3.73 -9.67
N ASN A 53 -1.69 4.96 -9.19
CA ASN A 53 -0.41 5.44 -8.64
C ASN A 53 0.01 4.64 -7.40
N LEU A 54 -0.93 4.33 -6.50
CA LEU A 54 -0.64 3.54 -5.30
C LEU A 54 -0.20 2.11 -5.69
N ASN A 55 -0.94 1.47 -6.59
CA ASN A 55 -0.65 0.11 -7.06
C ASN A 55 0.73 0.03 -7.72
N ASN A 56 1.04 0.96 -8.64
CA ASN A 56 2.33 1.00 -9.32
C ASN A 56 3.49 1.19 -8.33
N LEU A 57 3.30 2.04 -7.32
CA LEU A 57 4.31 2.29 -6.31
C LEU A 57 4.55 1.07 -5.41
N ILE A 58 3.47 0.41 -4.95
CA ILE A 58 3.59 -0.81 -4.13
C ILE A 58 4.27 -1.92 -4.93
N GLN A 59 3.92 -2.09 -6.21
CA GLN A 59 4.58 -3.05 -7.09
C GLN A 59 6.06 -2.72 -7.30
N GLU A 60 6.43 -1.44 -7.45
CA GLU A 60 7.84 -1.02 -7.58
C GLU A 60 8.65 -1.35 -6.31
N ILE A 61 8.05 -1.19 -5.13
CA ILE A 61 8.66 -1.55 -3.84
C ILE A 61 8.79 -3.07 -3.73
N ALA A 62 7.73 -3.81 -4.02
CA ALA A 62 7.70 -5.27 -4.02
C ALA A 62 8.81 -5.85 -4.90
N ASN A 63 8.95 -5.35 -6.13
CA ASN A 63 10.00 -5.81 -7.06
C ASN A 63 11.43 -5.46 -6.60
N SER A 64 11.57 -4.55 -5.64
CA SER A 64 12.87 -4.07 -5.15
C SER A 64 13.26 -4.67 -3.81
N MET A 65 12.34 -5.26 -3.05
CA MET A 65 12.56 -5.61 -1.64
C MET A 65 13.61 -6.71 -1.44
N ASP A 66 13.68 -7.71 -2.33
CA ASP A 66 14.66 -8.80 -2.20
C ASP A 66 16.12 -8.37 -2.41
N LYS A 67 16.31 -7.22 -3.07
CA LYS A 67 17.65 -6.72 -3.46
C LYS A 67 18.08 -5.50 -2.67
N ASN A 68 17.21 -4.99 -1.78
CA ASN A 68 17.44 -3.73 -1.09
C ASN A 68 16.91 -3.79 0.33
N GLU A 69 17.73 -3.37 1.28
CA GLU A 69 17.29 -3.14 2.65
C GLU A 69 16.21 -2.05 2.72
N TYR A 70 15.32 -2.16 3.71
CA TYR A 70 14.20 -1.22 3.92
C TYR A 70 14.67 0.23 4.13
N ASN A 71 15.87 0.42 4.68
CA ASN A 71 16.48 1.72 4.94
C ASN A 71 17.39 2.22 3.79
N SER A 72 17.53 1.45 2.71
CA SER A 72 18.36 1.83 1.57
C SER A 72 17.85 3.12 0.92
N LYS A 73 18.77 3.90 0.32
CA LYS A 73 18.42 5.14 -0.38
C LYS A 73 17.38 4.93 -1.49
N LYS A 74 17.39 3.78 -2.15
CA LYS A 74 16.41 3.44 -3.19
C LYS A 74 15.02 3.27 -2.57
N ILE A 75 14.89 2.43 -1.55
CA ILE A 75 13.59 2.18 -0.89
C ILE A 75 13.06 3.45 -0.24
N GLN A 76 13.91 4.21 0.45
CA GLN A 76 13.49 5.45 1.11
C GLN A 76 12.99 6.52 0.13
N LYS A 77 13.49 6.56 -1.11
CA LYS A 77 12.90 7.39 -2.18
C LYS A 77 11.48 6.93 -2.56
N LEU A 78 11.21 5.63 -2.58
CA LEU A 78 9.88 5.09 -2.85
C LEU A 78 8.92 5.34 -1.68
N ILE A 79 9.39 5.18 -0.45
CA ILE A 79 8.63 5.50 0.76
C ILE A 79 8.29 7.00 0.83
N PHE A 80 9.17 7.88 0.37
CA PHE A 80 8.84 9.30 0.26
C PHE A 80 7.71 9.58 -0.75
N LYS A 81 7.70 8.89 -1.90
CA LYS A 81 6.58 8.96 -2.85
C LYS A 81 5.29 8.45 -2.19
N HIS A 82 5.39 7.35 -1.43
CA HIS A 82 4.25 6.76 -0.72
C HIS A 82 3.68 7.73 0.30
N PHE A 83 4.54 8.32 1.14
CA PHE A 83 4.20 9.36 2.11
C PHE A 83 3.45 10.53 1.46
N LYS A 84 3.97 11.06 0.35
CA LYS A 84 3.30 12.14 -0.39
C LYS A 84 1.93 11.71 -0.93
N LEU A 85 1.84 10.50 -1.47
CA LEU A 85 0.61 9.99 -2.05
C LEU A 85 -0.47 9.79 -0.98
N VAL A 86 -0.18 9.10 0.12
CA VAL A 86 -1.15 8.94 1.23
C VAL A 86 -1.50 10.29 1.87
N GLY A 87 -0.52 11.21 1.92
CA GLY A 87 -0.69 12.60 2.35
C GLY A 87 -1.72 13.40 1.55
N THR A 88 -2.04 12.98 0.31
CA THR A 88 -3.08 13.63 -0.49
C THR A 88 -4.48 13.37 0.05
N LEU A 89 -4.69 12.25 0.76
CA LEU A 89 -5.99 11.84 1.32
C LEU A 89 -6.17 12.32 2.75
N ASN A 90 -5.11 12.35 3.53
CA ASN A 90 -5.09 12.90 4.88
C ASN A 90 -3.75 13.56 5.13
N PRO A 91 -3.68 14.75 5.75
CA PRO A 91 -2.41 15.32 6.18
C PRO A 91 -1.67 14.33 7.08
N THR A 92 -0.63 13.70 6.55
CA THR A 92 0.24 12.79 7.30
C THR A 92 1.33 13.60 7.96
N ASN A 93 1.27 13.67 9.29
CA ASN A 93 2.43 14.01 10.11
C ASN A 93 3.22 12.72 10.46
N LYS A 94 4.35 12.86 11.15
CA LYS A 94 5.18 11.73 11.58
C LYS A 94 4.39 10.64 12.32
N GLU A 95 3.57 11.03 13.31
CA GLU A 95 2.84 10.11 14.18
C GLU A 95 1.80 9.31 13.40
N SER A 96 0.94 9.99 12.64
CA SER A 96 -0.09 9.34 11.80
C SER A 96 0.50 8.42 10.73
N TYR A 97 1.70 8.71 10.23
CA TYR A 97 2.37 7.83 9.28
C TYR A 97 2.96 6.58 9.94
N ILE A 98 3.42 6.67 11.18
CA ILE A 98 3.82 5.52 12.00
C ILE A 98 2.59 4.66 12.37
N GLU A 99 1.48 5.28 12.76
CA GLU A 99 0.23 4.56 13.02
C GLU A 99 -0.24 3.78 11.79
N LEU A 100 -0.18 4.40 10.60
CA LEU A 100 -0.46 3.70 9.34
C LEU A 100 0.52 2.54 9.08
N ALA A 101 1.79 2.72 9.40
CA ALA A 101 2.80 1.67 9.23
C ALA A 101 2.54 0.46 10.13
N ASN A 102 2.12 0.68 11.38
CA ASN A 102 1.74 -0.39 12.31
C ASN A 102 0.47 -1.11 11.81
N LEU A 103 -0.52 -0.35 11.33
CA LEU A 103 -1.74 -0.91 10.77
C LEU A 103 -1.47 -1.90 9.63
N TYR A 104 -0.47 -1.64 8.79
CA TYR A 104 -0.11 -2.52 7.68
C TYR A 104 0.36 -3.92 8.12
N CYS A 105 1.03 -4.04 9.27
CA CYS A 105 1.53 -5.33 9.78
C CYS A 105 0.67 -5.95 10.88
N GLU A 106 -0.23 -5.19 11.51
CA GLU A 106 -1.10 -5.68 12.59
C GLU A 106 -2.44 -6.24 12.08
N HIS A 107 -2.98 -5.67 10.99
CA HIS A 107 -4.28 -6.09 10.46
C HIS A 107 -4.13 -7.11 9.33
N GLU A 108 -4.71 -8.30 9.52
CA GLU A 108 -4.70 -9.42 8.57
C GLU A 108 -5.13 -9.00 7.16
N ASP A 109 -6.15 -8.14 7.04
CA ASP A 109 -6.63 -7.60 5.77
C ASP A 109 -5.52 -6.87 4.96
N PHE A 110 -4.64 -6.11 5.63
CA PHE A 110 -3.52 -5.44 4.98
C PHE A 110 -2.40 -6.41 4.65
N ILE A 111 -2.13 -7.36 5.54
CA ILE A 111 -1.12 -8.41 5.31
C ILE A 111 -1.47 -9.19 4.05
N VAL A 112 -2.70 -9.70 3.96
CA VAL A 112 -3.21 -10.40 2.77
C VAL A 112 -3.12 -9.52 1.53
N PHE A 113 -3.51 -8.24 1.65
CA PHE A 113 -3.39 -7.30 0.54
C PHE A 113 -1.94 -7.14 0.03
N PHE A 114 -0.96 -6.95 0.90
CA PHE A 114 0.44 -6.78 0.50
C PHE A 114 1.08 -8.08 0.01
N ASP A 115 0.70 -9.22 0.59
CA ASP A 115 1.16 -10.54 0.18
C ASP A 115 0.72 -10.90 -1.25
N ASN A 116 -0.33 -10.27 -1.78
CA ASN A 116 -0.69 -10.39 -3.20
C ASN A 116 0.38 -9.82 -4.14
N TYR A 117 1.23 -8.89 -3.68
CA TYR A 117 2.34 -8.33 -4.47
C TYR A 117 3.62 -9.10 -4.23
N HIS A 118 3.95 -9.34 -2.96
CA HIS A 118 5.09 -10.14 -2.54
C HIS A 118 4.92 -10.56 -1.09
N LYS A 119 5.22 -11.82 -0.78
CA LYS A 119 5.12 -12.33 0.59
C LYS A 119 6.02 -11.53 1.53
N GLY A 120 5.49 -11.10 2.67
CA GLY A 120 6.22 -10.31 3.67
C GLY A 120 6.36 -8.82 3.35
N LEU A 121 5.72 -8.34 2.28
CA LEU A 121 5.78 -6.94 1.89
C LEU A 121 5.14 -6.00 2.94
N ALA A 122 4.10 -6.45 3.65
CA ALA A 122 3.49 -5.69 4.73
C ALA A 122 4.50 -5.28 5.80
N GLU A 123 5.27 -6.25 6.30
CA GLU A 123 6.29 -6.02 7.32
C GLU A 123 7.42 -5.13 6.77
N PHE A 124 7.86 -5.38 5.52
CA PHE A 124 8.88 -4.58 4.87
C PHE A 124 8.46 -3.11 4.73
N MET A 125 7.23 -2.87 4.26
CA MET A 125 6.63 -1.53 4.17
C MET A 125 6.57 -0.86 5.54
N SER A 126 6.09 -1.56 6.57
CA SER A 126 6.00 -1.04 7.93
C SER A 126 7.37 -0.54 8.44
N LYS A 127 8.40 -1.38 8.36
CA LYS A 127 9.78 -1.02 8.75
C LYS A 127 10.31 0.17 7.97
N ALA A 128 10.10 0.18 6.65
CA ALA A 128 10.57 1.25 5.77
C ALA A 128 9.87 2.60 6.06
N MET A 129 8.58 2.58 6.36
CA MET A 129 7.76 3.74 6.73
C MET A 129 8.17 4.32 8.09
N ILE A 130 8.35 3.47 9.11
CA ILE A 130 8.79 3.89 10.45
C ILE A 130 10.19 4.48 10.38
N TYR A 131 11.10 3.85 9.63
CA TYR A 131 12.44 4.40 9.40
C TYR A 131 12.37 5.78 8.75
N PHE A 132 11.57 5.95 7.70
CA PHE A 132 11.38 7.24 7.05
C PHE A 132 10.87 8.29 8.04
N ALA A 133 9.80 7.99 8.76
CA ALA A 133 9.16 8.91 9.71
C ALA A 133 10.11 9.36 10.84
N ASN A 134 11.01 8.48 11.29
CA ASN A 134 11.97 8.79 12.35
C ASN A 134 13.20 9.56 11.86
N ASN A 135 13.57 9.43 10.59
CA ASN A 135 14.75 10.08 10.02
C ASN A 135 14.40 11.31 9.15
N ASP A 136 13.11 11.61 8.95
CA ASP A 136 12.70 12.81 8.24
C ASP A 136 12.90 14.05 9.11
N SER A 137 14.02 14.76 8.91
CA SER A 137 14.38 15.99 9.63
C SER A 137 13.58 17.23 9.20
N ARG A 138 12.43 17.04 8.52
CA ARG A 138 11.55 18.11 8.02
C ARG A 138 10.31 18.36 8.90
N ASN A 139 10.31 17.86 10.14
CA ASN A 139 9.32 18.26 11.14
C ASN A 139 9.65 19.65 11.71
#